data_AF-A0A7K2X4Z0-F1
#
_entry.id   AF-A0A7K2X4Z0-F1
#
_cell.length_a   1.000
_cell.length_b   1.000
_cell.length_c   1.000
_cell.angle_alpha   90.00
_cell.angle_beta   90.00
_cell.angle_gamma   90.00
#
_symmetry.space_group_name_H-M   'P 1'
#
loop_
_entity.id
_entity.type
_entity.pdbx_description
1 polymer ?
#
loop_
_entity_poly.entity_id
_entity_poly.type
_entity_poly.pdbx_seq_one_letter_code
_entity_poly.pdbx_strand_id
1 'polypeptide(L)'
;GPPTPEALLDGVIALVPRSAVGAGLRRARDMLDYGDPGTVAAVLGSGRRTSAHDTVPFALWSAARALGDFERMFWTTAQVGGDVDTTCAIAGGVVAATEAGAPPADWLGQTEELPEWVPVTAS
;
A
#
# COMPACT_ATOMS: atom_id res chain seq x y z
N GLY A 1 -15.98 -4.42 12.23
CA GLY A 1 -15.95 -4.59 10.76
C GLY A 1 -14.56 -4.25 10.26
N PRO A 2 -14.18 -4.65 9.03
CA PRO A 2 -12.94 -4.17 8.43
C PRO A 2 -12.94 -2.63 8.40
N PRO A 3 -11.78 -1.97 8.52
CA PRO A 3 -11.71 -0.52 8.46
C PRO A 3 -12.21 -0.02 7.09
N THR A 4 -12.87 1.14 7.06
CA THR A 4 -13.13 1.83 5.78
C THR A 4 -11.82 2.45 5.26
N PRO A 5 -11.73 2.78 3.95
CA PRO A 5 -10.57 3.48 3.40
C PRO A 5 -10.21 4.74 4.17
N GLU A 6 -11.22 5.52 4.57
CA GLU A 6 -11.08 6.74 5.36
C GLU A 6 -10.55 6.44 6.75
N ALA A 7 -11.12 5.45 7.44
CA ALA A 7 -10.73 5.09 8.79
C ALA A 7 -9.27 4.61 8.85
N LEU A 8 -8.81 3.88 7.84
CA LEU A 8 -7.40 3.49 7.72
C LEU A 8 -6.50 4.73 7.64
N LEU A 9 -6.75 5.62 6.69
CA LEU A 9 -5.88 6.78 6.47
C LEU A 9 -5.96 7.79 7.64
N ASP A 10 -7.15 8.05 8.18
CA ASP A 10 -7.33 8.94 9.33
C ASP A 10 -6.59 8.40 10.57
N GLY A 11 -6.63 7.07 10.79
CA GLY A 11 -5.87 6.39 11.84
C GLY A 11 -4.35 6.54 11.67
N VAL A 12 -3.83 6.33 10.45
CA VAL A 12 -2.39 6.53 10.18
C VAL A 12 -2.00 7.99 10.35
N ILE A 13 -2.78 8.94 9.82
CA ILE A 13 -2.50 10.39 9.94
C ILE A 13 -2.40 10.81 11.41
N ALA A 14 -3.25 10.28 12.29
CA ALA A 14 -3.24 10.60 13.72
C ALA A 14 -1.95 10.16 14.44
N LEU A 15 -1.24 9.17 13.90
CA LEU A 15 0.00 8.63 14.49
C LEU A 15 1.27 9.29 13.92
N VAL A 16 1.16 10.03 12.82
CA VAL A 16 2.31 10.58 12.09
C VAL A 16 2.57 12.04 12.51
N PRO A 17 3.75 12.35 13.07
CA PRO A 17 4.13 13.72 13.39
C PRO A 17 4.16 14.62 12.15
N ARG A 18 4.11 15.94 12.38
CA ARG A 18 4.17 16.95 11.29
C ARG A 18 5.42 16.75 10.44
N SER A 19 5.21 16.35 9.20
CA SER A 19 6.27 15.95 8.26
C SER A 19 5.75 16.01 6.81
N ALA A 20 6.66 15.87 5.83
CA ALA A 20 6.29 15.74 4.42
C ALA A 20 5.43 14.49 4.17
N VAL A 21 5.71 13.37 4.85
CA VAL A 21 4.88 12.16 4.81
C VAL A 21 3.48 12.45 5.32
N GLY A 22 3.35 13.08 6.50
CA GLY A 22 2.04 13.44 7.05
C GLY A 22 1.23 14.39 6.15
N ALA A 23 1.88 15.31 5.43
CA ALA A 23 1.24 16.15 4.43
C ALA A 23 0.76 15.34 3.20
N GLY A 24 1.60 14.42 2.71
CA GLY A 24 1.23 13.50 1.64
C GLY A 24 0.06 12.60 2.03
N LEU A 25 0.00 12.12 3.27
CA LEU A 25 -1.10 11.27 3.75
C LEU A 25 -2.44 11.99 3.83
N ARG A 26 -2.46 13.26 4.27
CA ARG A 26 -3.67 14.08 4.18
C ARG A 26 -4.13 14.24 2.74
N ARG A 27 -3.19 14.42 1.81
CA ARG A 27 -3.51 14.49 0.39
C ARG A 27 -4.01 13.16 -0.17
N ALA A 28 -3.43 12.04 0.25
CA ALA A 28 -3.91 10.71 -0.09
C ALA A 28 -5.37 10.52 0.36
N ARG A 29 -5.68 10.96 1.58
CA ARG A 29 -7.03 10.94 2.15
C ARG A 29 -8.04 11.76 1.33
N ASP A 30 -7.63 12.95 0.86
CA ASP A 30 -8.45 13.80 -0.01
C ASP A 30 -8.63 13.23 -1.42
N MET A 31 -7.75 12.31 -1.84
CA MET A 31 -7.76 11.71 -3.17
C MET A 31 -8.49 10.36 -3.25
N LEU A 32 -9.17 9.91 -2.19
CA LEU A 32 -9.90 8.64 -2.19
C LEU A 32 -11.04 8.57 -3.23
N ASP A 33 -11.61 9.71 -3.60
CA ASP A 33 -12.67 9.81 -4.63
C ASP A 33 -12.12 9.72 -6.07
N TYR A 34 -10.80 9.80 -6.25
CA TYR A 34 -10.19 9.66 -7.57
C TYR A 34 -9.98 8.19 -7.89
N GLY A 35 -10.42 7.74 -9.07
CA GLY A 35 -10.28 6.35 -9.49
C GLY A 35 -8.97 6.03 -10.22
N ASP A 36 -8.36 7.04 -10.85
CA ASP A 36 -7.20 6.87 -11.73
C ASP A 36 -5.87 6.87 -10.94
N PRO A 37 -5.15 5.74 -10.86
CA PRO A 37 -3.92 5.64 -10.08
C PRO A 37 -2.78 6.49 -10.63
N GLY A 38 -2.74 6.70 -11.95
CA GLY A 38 -1.72 7.54 -12.59
C GLY A 38 -1.84 9.01 -12.15
N THR A 39 -3.06 9.55 -12.13
CA THR A 39 -3.36 10.89 -11.61
C THR A 39 -2.98 11.01 -10.14
N VAL A 40 -3.28 9.99 -9.33
CA VAL A 40 -2.96 10.00 -7.90
C VAL A 40 -1.45 9.98 -7.68
N ALA A 41 -0.74 9.13 -8.40
CA ALA A 41 0.71 9.03 -8.33
C ALA A 41 1.43 10.29 -8.81
N ALA A 42 0.89 10.99 -9.81
CA ALA A 42 1.43 12.28 -10.25
C ALA A 42 1.39 13.34 -9.14
N VAL A 43 0.48 13.19 -8.18
CA VAL A 43 0.29 14.11 -7.06
C VAL A 43 1.02 13.65 -5.79
N LEU A 44 0.98 12.35 -5.49
CA LEU A 44 1.51 11.77 -4.25
C LEU A 44 2.95 11.27 -4.37
N GLY A 45 3.43 11.05 -5.60
CA GLY A 45 4.68 10.35 -5.87
C GLY A 45 4.48 8.85 -6.09
N SER A 46 5.40 8.22 -6.81
CA SER A 46 5.43 6.76 -7.02
C SER A 46 6.79 6.14 -6.69
N GLY A 47 7.60 6.84 -5.88
CA GLY A 47 8.92 6.41 -5.43
C GLY A 47 10.08 6.68 -6.38
N ARG A 48 9.85 7.40 -7.48
CA ARG A 48 10.90 7.80 -8.44
C ARG A 48 12.01 8.66 -7.81
N ARG A 49 11.74 9.27 -6.66
CA ARG A 49 12.69 10.06 -5.88
C ARG A 49 13.23 9.32 -4.64
N THR A 50 12.94 8.02 -4.52
CA THR A 50 13.46 7.09 -3.49
C THR A 50 13.41 7.68 -2.07
N SER A 51 12.26 8.24 -1.71
CA SER A 51 12.06 8.87 -0.40
C SER A 51 10.68 8.54 0.15
N ALA A 52 10.55 8.49 1.48
CA ALA A 52 9.30 8.08 2.13
C ALA A 52 8.10 8.97 1.73
N HIS A 53 8.30 10.26 1.52
CA HIS A 53 7.23 11.18 1.13
C HIS A 53 6.88 11.10 -0.37
N ASP A 54 7.61 10.30 -1.14
CA ASP A 54 7.34 9.99 -2.55
C ASP A 54 6.83 8.54 -2.73
N THR A 55 6.87 7.69 -1.70
CA THR A 55 6.39 6.29 -1.73
C THR A 55 5.17 6.05 -0.84
N VAL A 56 5.27 6.41 0.44
CA VAL A 56 4.29 6.03 1.48
C VAL A 56 2.88 6.56 1.21
N PRO A 57 2.67 7.83 0.79
CA PRO A 57 1.32 8.33 0.55
C PRO A 57 0.57 7.57 -0.56
N PHE A 58 1.24 7.27 -1.67
CA PHE A 58 0.62 6.52 -2.77
C PHE A 58 0.38 5.06 -2.40
N ALA A 59 1.34 4.40 -1.75
CA ALA A 59 1.18 3.02 -1.29
C ALA A 59 -0.02 2.88 -0.32
N LEU A 60 -0.18 3.80 0.63
CA LEU A 60 -1.31 3.77 1.56
C LEU A 60 -2.64 4.16 0.91
N TRP A 61 -2.64 5.03 -0.10
CA TRP A 61 -3.84 5.27 -0.92
C TRP A 61 -4.27 3.99 -1.67
N SER A 62 -3.32 3.28 -2.28
CA SER A 62 -3.60 2.03 -3.00
C SER A 62 -4.18 0.96 -2.07
N ALA A 63 -3.59 0.80 -0.88
CA ALA A 63 -4.11 -0.12 0.13
C ALA A 63 -5.53 0.25 0.56
N ALA A 64 -5.77 1.52 0.88
CA ALA A 64 -7.09 2.00 1.30
C ALA A 64 -8.16 1.75 0.22
N ARG A 65 -7.84 1.89 -1.07
CA ARG A 65 -8.78 1.70 -2.19
C ARG A 65 -9.12 0.25 -2.52
N ALA A 66 -8.36 -0.70 -2.00
CA ALA A 66 -8.47 -2.11 -2.32
C ALA A 66 -8.38 -3.01 -1.05
N LEU A 67 -8.96 -2.52 0.06
CA LEU A 67 -9.07 -3.30 1.29
C LEU A 67 -9.84 -4.60 1.04
N GLY A 68 -9.23 -5.72 1.42
CA GLY A 68 -9.79 -7.06 1.19
C GLY A 68 -9.66 -7.56 -0.25
N ASP A 69 -8.86 -6.90 -1.10
CA ASP A 69 -8.63 -7.31 -2.48
C ASP A 69 -7.15 -7.11 -2.86
N PHE A 70 -6.33 -8.12 -2.53
CA PHE A 70 -4.88 -8.06 -2.72
C PHE A 70 -4.50 -7.92 -4.19
N GLU A 71 -5.13 -8.68 -5.08
CA GLU A 71 -4.80 -8.66 -6.51
C GLU A 71 -5.11 -7.30 -7.13
N ARG A 72 -6.29 -6.72 -6.83
CA ARG A 72 -6.62 -5.37 -7.28
C ARG A 72 -5.64 -4.35 -6.74
N MET A 73 -5.29 -4.42 -5.46
CA MET A 73 -4.30 -3.53 -4.84
C MET A 73 -2.96 -3.61 -5.58
N PHE A 74 -2.47 -4.84 -5.82
CA PHE A 74 -1.17 -5.09 -6.42
C PHE A 74 -1.10 -4.52 -7.83
N TRP A 75 -2.05 -4.86 -8.71
CA TRP A 75 -2.04 -4.37 -10.08
C TRP A 75 -2.28 -2.86 -10.18
N THR A 76 -3.16 -2.31 -9.34
CA THR A 76 -3.39 -0.85 -9.23
C THR A 76 -2.12 -0.10 -8.88
N THR A 77 -1.30 -0.66 -7.99
CA THR A 77 -0.04 -0.06 -7.55
C THR A 77 1.05 -0.24 -8.59
N ALA A 78 1.23 -1.46 -9.09
CA ALA A 78 2.31 -1.81 -10.01
C ALA A 78 2.21 -1.09 -11.36
N GLN A 79 0.99 -0.92 -11.90
CA GLN A 79 0.78 -0.31 -13.22
C GLN A 79 1.25 1.15 -13.33
N VAL A 80 1.41 1.84 -12.19
CA VAL A 80 1.89 3.23 -12.15
C VAL A 80 3.40 3.32 -12.37
N GLY A 81 4.15 2.26 -12.05
CA GLY A 81 5.62 2.25 -12.13
C GLY A 81 6.30 3.15 -11.10
N GLY A 82 7.61 3.36 -11.27
CA GLY A 82 8.45 4.02 -10.26
C GLY A 82 9.13 2.97 -9.37
N ASP A 83 9.03 3.12 -8.06
CA ASP A 83 9.54 2.15 -7.08
C ASP A 83 8.44 1.10 -6.79
N VAL A 84 8.20 0.25 -7.80
CA VAL A 84 7.11 -0.75 -7.79
C VAL A 84 7.25 -1.69 -6.61
N ASP A 85 8.45 -2.23 -6.39
CA ASP A 85 8.70 -3.21 -5.34
C ASP A 85 8.37 -2.62 -3.95
N THR A 86 8.87 -1.42 -3.65
CA THR A 86 8.63 -0.77 -2.36
C THR A 86 7.17 -0.40 -2.16
N THR A 87 6.52 0.16 -3.18
CA THR A 87 5.12 0.59 -3.07
C THR A 87 4.16 -0.60 -2.94
N CYS A 88 4.38 -1.67 -3.72
CA CYS A 88 3.63 -2.91 -3.59
C CYS A 88 3.90 -3.63 -2.26
N ALA A 89 5.14 -3.62 -1.76
CA ALA A 89 5.45 -4.23 -0.45
C ALA A 89 4.73 -3.51 0.70
N ILE A 90 4.72 -2.18 0.71
CA ILE A 90 4.01 -1.40 1.73
C ILE A 90 2.51 -1.63 1.64
N ALA A 91 1.92 -1.49 0.44
CA ALA A 91 0.49 -1.61 0.26
C ALA A 91 0.00 -3.06 0.52
N GLY A 92 0.75 -4.04 0.03
CA GLY A 92 0.51 -5.47 0.24
C GLY A 92 0.59 -5.88 1.70
N GLY A 93 1.59 -5.41 2.44
CA GLY A 93 1.68 -5.68 3.88
C GLY A 93 0.47 -5.17 4.67
N VAL A 94 -0.11 -4.04 4.26
CA VAL A 94 -1.32 -3.49 4.88
C VAL A 94 -2.56 -4.30 4.53
N VAL A 95 -2.76 -4.65 3.25
CA VAL A 95 -3.95 -5.40 2.81
C VAL A 95 -3.92 -6.84 3.34
N ALA A 96 -2.76 -7.50 3.28
CA ALA A 96 -2.55 -8.88 3.74
C ALA A 96 -2.56 -9.02 5.27
N ALA A 97 -2.61 -7.93 6.04
CA ALA A 97 -2.77 -7.98 7.49
C ALA A 97 -4.15 -8.51 7.94
N THR A 98 -5.06 -8.77 6.98
CA THR A 98 -6.37 -9.38 7.22
C THR A 98 -6.55 -10.61 6.35
N GLU A 99 -7.30 -11.60 6.83
CA GLU A 99 -7.61 -12.81 6.06
C GLU A 99 -8.28 -12.50 4.71
N ALA A 100 -9.18 -11.52 4.70
CA ALA A 100 -9.86 -11.09 3.48
C ALA A 100 -8.91 -10.48 2.44
N GLY A 101 -7.77 -9.94 2.86
CA GLY A 101 -6.76 -9.36 1.97
C GLY A 101 -5.56 -10.27 1.73
N ALA A 102 -5.66 -11.57 2.03
CA ALA A 102 -4.58 -12.52 1.76
C ALA A 102 -4.22 -12.54 0.25
N PRO A 103 -2.93 -12.65 -0.11
CA PRO A 103 -2.52 -12.85 -1.50
C PRO A 103 -3.14 -14.12 -2.09
N PRO A 104 -3.37 -14.18 -3.41
CA PRO A 104 -3.72 -15.43 -4.08
C PRO A 104 -2.70 -16.54 -3.77
N ALA A 105 -3.20 -17.73 -3.41
CA ALA A 105 -2.34 -18.82 -2.94
C ALA A 105 -1.31 -19.29 -3.98
N ASP A 106 -1.67 -19.21 -5.26
CA ASP A 106 -0.81 -19.52 -6.40
C ASP A 106 0.31 -18.48 -6.62
N TRP A 107 0.15 -17.25 -6.13
CA TRP A 107 1.21 -16.25 -6.18
C TRP A 107 2.30 -16.54 -5.15
N LEU A 108 1.93 -17.01 -3.96
CA LEU A 108 2.91 -17.43 -2.95
C LEU A 108 3.77 -18.59 -3.45
N GLY A 109 3.19 -19.52 -4.23
CA GLY A 109 3.95 -20.59 -4.88
C GLY A 109 4.93 -20.13 -5.96
N GLN A 110 4.89 -18.85 -6.36
CA GLN A 110 5.77 -18.25 -7.37
C GLN A 110 6.85 -17.34 -6.75
N THR A 111 6.89 -17.20 -5.43
CA THR A 111 7.97 -16.48 -4.74
C THR A 111 9.16 -17.38 -4.46
N GLU A 112 10.36 -16.80 -4.38
CA GLU A 112 11.53 -17.51 -3.88
C GLU A 112 11.28 -18.05 -2.45
N GLU A 113 11.83 -19.22 -2.15
CA GLU A 113 11.77 -19.77 -0.80
C GLU A 113 12.44 -18.81 0.18
N LEU A 114 11.81 -18.62 1.34
CA LEU A 114 12.42 -17.83 2.40
C LEU A 114 13.73 -18.51 2.84
N PRO A 115 14.79 -17.73 3.14
CA PRO A 115 16.02 -18.29 3.66
C PRO A 115 15.79 -19.15 4.90
N GLU A 116 16.56 -20.23 5.07
CA GLU A 116 16.42 -21.19 6.18
C GLU A 116 16.51 -20.57 7.59
N TRP A 117 17.11 -19.38 7.71
CA TRP A 117 17.21 -18.65 8.97
C TRP A 117 15.94 -17.88 9.35
N VAL A 118 14.97 -17.76 8.45
CA VAL A 118 13.66 -17.14 8.74
C VAL A 118 12.79 -18.17 9.47
N PRO A 119 12.34 -17.91 10.70
CA PRO A 119 11.50 -18.86 11.42
C PRO A 119 10.17 -19.05 10.70
N VAL A 120 9.85 -20.30 10.34
CA VAL A 120 8.53 -20.66 9.83
C VAL A 120 7.54 -20.53 10.98
N THR A 121 6.85 -19.41 11.04
CA THR A 121 5.70 -19.25 11.93
C THR A 121 4.51 -19.85 11.23
N ALA A 122 4.20 -21.11 11.55
CA ALA A 122 2.93 -21.72 11.18
C ALA A 122 1.82 -20.88 11.81
N SER A 123 0.94 -20.31 10.97
CA SER A 123 -0.34 -19.73 11.40
C SER A 123 -1.40 -20.83 11.51
#